data_AF-A0A7K3ZYJ8-F1
#
_entry.id   AF-A0A7K3ZYJ8-F1
#
_cell.length_a   1.000
_cell.length_b   1.000
_cell.length_c   1.000
_cell.angle_alpha   90.00
_cell.angle_beta   90.00
_cell.angle_gamma   90.00
#
_symmetry.space_group_name_H-M   'P 1'
#
loop_
_entity.id
_entity.type
_entity.pdbx_description
1 polymer ?
#
loop_
_entity_poly.entity_id
_entity_poly.type
_entity_poly.pdbx_seq_one_letter_code
_entity_poly.pdbx_strand_id
1 'polypeptide(L)' 'MTEQNRRYVTKEIGKLLSEIWRVKGLAEQEYGLEHPITKKLASMHEDAQKLLRE' A
#
# COMPACT_ATOMS: atom_id res chain seq x y z
N MET A 1 18.08 15.41 -2.44
CA MET A 1 16.75 15.42 -1.79
C MET A 1 16.85 16.25 -0.52
N THR A 2 15.94 17.19 -0.25
CA THR A 2 15.94 17.94 1.03
C THR A 2 15.30 17.10 2.15
N GLU A 3 15.59 17.44 3.40
CA GLU A 3 14.95 16.80 4.57
C GLU A 3 13.42 16.93 4.52
N GLN A 4 12.92 18.09 4.07
CA GLN A 4 11.50 18.32 3.86
C GLN A 4 10.92 17.36 2.81
N ASN A 5 11.61 17.16 1.69
CA ASN A 5 11.17 16.23 0.65
C ASN A 5 11.18 14.78 1.15
N ARG A 6 12.19 14.38 1.95
CA ARG A 6 12.24 13.03 2.55
C ARG A 6 11.04 12.79 3.46
N ARG A 7 10.75 13.72 4.39
CA ARG A 7 9.57 13.63 5.28
C ARG A 7 8.26 13.59 4.52
N TYR A 8 8.15 14.39 3.46
CA TYR A 8 6.96 14.39 2.61
C TYR A 8 6.77 13.05 1.92
N VAL A 9 7.82 12.48 1.32
CA VAL A 9 7.78 11.16 0.67
C VAL A 9 7.36 10.07 1.66
N THR A 10 7.96 10.01 2.86
CA THR A 10 7.57 9.05 3.90
C THR A 10 6.08 9.18 4.29
N LYS A 11 5.58 10.42 4.42
CA LYS A 11 4.17 10.68 4.72
C LYS A 11 3.24 10.16 3.62
N GLU A 12 3.55 10.43 2.36
CA GLU A 12 2.71 10.00 1.23
C GLU A 12 2.75 8.48 1.04
N ILE A 13 3.90 7.81 1.27
CA ILE A 13 3.98 6.35 1.29
C ILE A 13 3.08 5.77 2.39
N GLY A 14 3.06 6.38 3.58
CA GLY A 14 2.17 5.96 4.67
C GLY A 14 0.68 6.05 4.31
N LYS A 15 0.27 7.11 3.59
CA LYS A 15 -1.10 7.23 3.08
C LYS A 15 -1.41 6.17 2.02
N LEU A 16 -0.50 5.96 1.07
CA LEU A 16 -0.65 4.96 0.02
C LEU A 16 -0.87 3.56 0.60
N LEU A 17 -0.09 3.18 1.63
CA LEU A 17 -0.27 1.92 2.35
C LEU A 17 -1.68 1.78 2.94
N SER A 18 -2.17 2.83 3.60
CA SER A 18 -3.51 2.84 4.18
C SER A 18 -4.60 2.70 3.12
N GLU A 19 -4.46 3.36 1.97
CA GLU A 19 -5.42 3.25 0.87
C GLU A 19 -5.41 1.86 0.22
N ILE A 20 -4.23 1.29 -0.05
CA ILE A 20 -4.11 -0.08 -0.59
C ILE A 20 -4.76 -1.07 0.38
N TRP A 21 -4.52 -0.94 1.69
CA TRP A 21 -5.13 -1.81 2.70
C TRP A 21 -6.66 -1.72 2.71
N ARG A 22 -7.21 -0.50 2.62
CA ARG A 22 -8.66 -0.28 2.57
C ARG A 22 -9.28 -0.90 1.33
N VAL A 23 -8.70 -0.68 0.15
CA VAL A 23 -9.21 -1.23 -1.11
C VAL A 23 -9.08 -2.76 -1.12
N LYS A 24 -7.98 -3.31 -0.59
CA LYS A 24 -7.80 -4.75 -0.41
C LYS A 24 -8.91 -5.35 0.45
N GLY A 25 -9.24 -4.75 1.59
CA GLY A 25 -10.31 -5.24 2.46
C GLY A 25 -11.68 -5.27 1.76
N LEU A 26 -11.99 -4.25 0.94
CA LEU A 26 -13.21 -4.25 0.12
C LEU A 26 -13.17 -5.33 -0.98
N ALA A 27 -12.03 -5.51 -1.64
CA ALA A 27 -11.86 -6.54 -2.65
C ALA A 27 -11.96 -7.96 -2.06
N GLU A 28 -11.46 -8.17 -0.84
CA GLU A 28 -11.62 -9.43 -0.11
C GLU A 28 -13.07 -9.76 0.18
N GLN A 29 -13.87 -8.75 0.57
CA GLN A 29 -15.30 -8.92 0.84
C GLN A 29 -16.09 -9.22 -0.43
N GLU A 30 -15.79 -8.54 -1.54
CA GLU A 30 -16.53 -8.67 -2.80
C GLU A 30 -16.12 -9.90 -3.62
N TYR A 31 -14.82 -10.16 -3.73
CA TYR A 31 -14.27 -11.15 -4.67
C TYR A 31 -13.60 -12.34 -3.98
N GLY A 32 -13.31 -12.25 -2.68
CA GLY A 32 -12.57 -13.25 -1.93
C GLY A 32 -11.05 -13.09 -1.99
N LEU A 33 -10.37 -13.86 -1.13
CA LEU A 33 -8.91 -13.84 -0.93
C LEU A 33 -8.14 -14.30 -2.16
N GLU A 34 -8.66 -15.31 -2.88
CA GLU A 34 -7.96 -15.94 -3.99
C GLU A 34 -8.06 -15.17 -5.31
N HIS A 35 -8.93 -14.15 -5.36
CA HIS A 35 -9.17 -13.37 -6.57
C HIS A 35 -7.91 -12.59 -6.99
N PRO A 36 -7.61 -12.50 -8.31
CA PRO A 36 -6.40 -11.84 -8.79
C PRO A 36 -6.21 -10.40 -8.30
N ILE A 37 -7.30 -9.62 -8.21
CA ILE A 37 -7.23 -8.23 -7.74
C ILE A 37 -6.79 -8.15 -6.27
N THR A 38 -7.30 -9.05 -5.43
CA THR A 38 -7.00 -9.12 -4.01
C THR A 38 -5.54 -9.47 -3.78
N LYS A 39 -5.03 -10.48 -4.50
CA LYS A 39 -3.62 -10.86 -4.50
C LYS A 39 -2.71 -9.73 -4.98
N LYS A 40 -3.13 -9.01 -6.03
CA LYS A 40 -2.36 -7.88 -6.56
C LYS A 40 -2.26 -6.74 -5.55
N LEU A 41 -3.36 -6.41 -4.88
CA LEU A 41 -3.40 -5.38 -3.82
C LEU A 41 -2.54 -5.79 -2.62
N ALA A 42 -2.51 -7.07 -2.24
CA ALA A 42 -1.62 -7.58 -1.20
C ALA A 42 -0.14 -7.36 -1.56
N SER A 43 0.28 -7.77 -2.77
CA SER A 43 1.65 -7.55 -3.24
C SER A 43 2.02 -6.07 -3.34
N MET A 44 1.10 -5.21 -3.81
CA MET A 44 1.34 -3.76 -3.85
C MET A 44 1.54 -3.16 -2.45
N HIS A 45 0.80 -3.64 -1.46
CA HIS A 45 0.97 -3.21 -0.07
C HIS A 45 2.35 -3.61 0.45
N GLU A 46 2.79 -4.85 0.21
CA GLU A 46 4.13 -5.32 0.59
C GLU A 46 5.25 -4.50 -0.05
N ASP A 47 5.14 -4.21 -1.35
CA ASP A 47 6.14 -3.42 -2.06
C ASP A 47 6.17 -1.97 -1.57
N ALA A 48 5.01 -1.34 -1.35
CA ALA A 48 4.95 -0.01 -0.74
C ALA A 48 5.53 0.00 0.69
N GLN A 49 5.39 -1.09 1.44
CA GLN A 49 5.93 -1.20 2.80
C GLN A 49 7.46 -1.25 2.79
N LYS A 50 8.07 -1.87 1.78
CA LYS A 50 9.54 -1.90 1.62
C LYS A 50 10.12 -0.50 1.41
N LEU A 51 9.39 0.40 0.74
CA LEU A 51 9.82 1.80 0.53
C LEU A 51 10.00 2.61 1.84
N LEU A 52 9.42 2.15 2.95
CA LEU A 52 9.63 2.77 4.27
C LEU A 52 10.83 2.20 5.04
N ARG A 53 11.41 1.08 4.57
CA ARG A 53 12.51 0.37 5.24
C ARG A 53 13.87 0.63 4.58
N GLU A 54 13.91 1.41 3.51
CA GLU A 54 15.13 1.91 2.84
C GLU A 54 15.67 3.19 3.48
#